data_AF-A0A1Y6EZI9-F1
#
_entry.id   AF-A0A1Y6EZI9-F1
#
_cell.length_a   1.000
_cell.length_b   1.000
_cell.length_c   1.000
_cell.angle_alpha   90.00
_cell.angle_beta   90.00
_cell.angle_gamma   90.00
#
_symmetry.space_group_name_H-M   'P 1'
#
loop_
_entity.id
_entity.type
_entity.pdbx_description
1 polymer ?
#
loop_
_entity_poly.entity_id
_entity_poly.type
_entity_poly.pdbx_seq_one_letter_code
_entity_poly.pdbx_strand_id
1 'polypeptide(L)'
;MSTVRCKTCGTALPSGAMFCGECGSSVLAASAMSDTQHVEPLPMPGRHEAFTAPAKAAPRSPAAPAVFRLIFSTGENAVVAGPGLIGRNPVVREDEGRLEIVRVVDPQLSVSKTHLEFGIENGMFWVSDRHSGNGTSISVSGEESVEALPGERYGVARGTRIRIGEQYFDVL
;
A
#
# COMPACT_ATOMS: atom_id res chain seq x y z
N MET A 1 -4.92 30.42 -31.04
CA MET A 1 -5.32 29.17 -30.36
C MET A 1 -4.20 28.81 -29.40
N SER A 2 -4.39 29.07 -28.10
CA SER A 2 -3.35 28.86 -27.09
C SER A 2 -3.25 27.37 -26.74
N THR A 3 -2.11 26.74 -27.04
CA THR A 3 -1.79 25.37 -26.65
C THR A 3 -1.12 25.36 -25.29
N VAL A 4 -1.67 24.58 -24.34
CA VAL A 4 -1.08 24.38 -23.00
C VAL A 4 -0.23 23.12 -23.03
N ARG A 5 0.96 23.14 -22.43
CA ARG A 5 1.81 21.94 -22.32
C ARG A 5 1.62 21.25 -20.97
N CYS A 6 1.63 19.92 -20.98
CA CYS A 6 1.60 19.12 -19.76
C CYS A 6 2.89 19.36 -18.95
N LYS A 7 2.76 19.70 -17.66
CA LYS A 7 3.92 19.92 -16.78
C LYS A 7 4.67 18.63 -16.43
N THR A 8 4.01 17.48 -16.56
CA THR A 8 4.59 16.17 -16.22
C THR A 8 5.40 15.58 -17.37
N CYS A 9 4.83 15.56 -18.58
CA CYS A 9 5.45 14.87 -19.74
C CYS A 9 5.77 15.80 -20.93
N GLY A 10 5.41 17.08 -20.88
CA GLY A 10 5.76 18.08 -21.90
C GLY A 10 4.88 18.10 -23.16
N THR A 11 3.99 17.12 -23.33
CA THR A 11 3.07 17.02 -24.48
C THR A 11 2.16 18.24 -24.59
N ALA A 12 1.94 18.70 -25.82
CA ALA A 12 1.00 19.77 -26.13
C ALA A 12 -0.44 19.25 -26.02
N LEU A 13 -1.25 19.92 -25.20
CA LEU A 13 -2.64 19.56 -24.93
C LEU A 13 -3.59 20.43 -25.78
N PRO A 14 -4.70 19.85 -26.26
CA PRO A 14 -5.75 20.63 -26.90
C PRO A 14 -6.39 21.59 -25.89
N SER A 15 -6.90 22.72 -26.37
CA SER A 15 -7.52 23.76 -25.54
C SER A 15 -8.73 23.19 -24.78
N GLY A 16 -8.73 23.30 -23.45
CA GLY A 16 -9.80 22.80 -22.58
C GLY A 16 -9.64 21.36 -22.08
N ALA A 17 -8.53 20.68 -22.38
CA ALA A 17 -8.22 19.39 -21.78
C ALA A 17 -8.09 19.53 -20.25
N MET A 18 -8.80 18.70 -19.49
CA MET A 18 -8.67 18.62 -18.03
C MET A 18 -7.57 17.63 -17.60
N PHE A 19 -7.17 16.72 -18.50
CA PHE A 19 -6.19 15.67 -18.28
C PHE A 19 -5.31 15.47 -19.52
N CYS A 20 -4.08 15.00 -19.32
CA CYS A 20 -3.18 14.61 -20.40
C CYS A 20 -3.46 13.19 -20.90
N GLY A 21 -3.79 13.03 -22.19
CA GLY A 21 -4.09 11.72 -22.79
C GLY A 21 -2.89 10.77 -22.96
N GLU A 22 -1.65 11.25 -22.77
CA GLU A 22 -0.43 10.43 -22.85
C GLU A 22 0.05 9.96 -21.47
N CYS A 23 0.09 10.85 -20.48
CA CYS A 23 0.64 10.55 -19.15
C CYS A 23 -0.37 10.64 -17.99
N GLY A 24 -1.66 10.86 -18.29
CA GLY A 24 -2.77 10.80 -17.33
C GLY A 24 -2.86 11.96 -16.31
N SER A 25 -1.93 12.91 -16.31
CA SER A 25 -1.89 13.99 -15.32
C SER A 25 -3.00 15.04 -15.52
N SER A 26 -3.62 15.49 -14.42
CA SER A 26 -4.61 16.59 -14.38
C SER A 26 -3.96 17.95 -14.57
N VAL A 27 -4.52 18.83 -15.40
CA VAL A 27 -3.90 20.12 -15.77
C VAL A 27 -4.48 21.37 -15.11
N LEU A 28 -5.44 21.22 -14.17
CA LEU A 28 -6.13 22.36 -13.53
C LEU A 28 -5.72 22.66 -12.07
N ALA A 29 -4.79 21.90 -11.47
CA ALA A 29 -4.44 22.06 -10.04
C ALA A 29 -3.22 22.97 -9.77
N ALA A 30 -3.09 24.09 -10.48
CA ALA A 30 -2.01 25.04 -10.21
C ALA A 30 -2.46 26.49 -10.39
N SER A 31 -3.51 26.92 -9.68
CA SER A 31 -3.75 28.32 -9.29
C SER A 31 -4.90 28.42 -8.29
N ALA A 32 -4.68 29.24 -7.24
CA ALA A 32 -5.49 29.46 -6.03
C ALA A 32 -5.28 28.36 -4.97
N MET A 33 -4.61 28.60 -3.84
CA MET A 33 -4.84 29.73 -2.92
C MET A 33 -3.52 30.26 -2.34
N SER A 34 -3.31 31.57 -2.47
CA SER A 34 -2.31 32.34 -1.73
C SER A 34 -3.08 33.43 -1.00
N ASP A 35 -3.27 33.30 0.30
CA ASP A 35 -3.70 34.41 1.15
C ASP A 35 -2.93 34.34 2.46
N THR A 36 -1.71 34.86 2.42
CA THR A 36 -0.90 35.14 3.61
C THR A 36 -1.17 36.59 3.98
N GLN A 37 -2.17 36.84 4.81
CA GLN A 37 -2.25 38.12 5.52
C GLN A 37 -1.38 38.02 6.77
N HIS A 38 -0.28 38.77 6.71
CA HIS A 38 0.64 39.07 7.78
C HIS A 38 -0.11 39.74 8.95
N VAL A 39 -0.30 39.02 10.05
CA VAL A 39 -0.67 39.61 11.34
C VAL A 39 0.53 39.48 12.26
N GLU A 40 1.07 40.61 12.69
CA GLU A 40 2.21 40.69 13.60
C GLU A 40 1.82 40.13 14.98
N PRO A 41 2.55 39.13 15.53
CA PRO A 41 2.22 38.57 16.84
C PRO A 41 2.62 39.52 17.98
N LEU A 42 1.68 39.78 18.90
CA LEU A 42 1.98 40.44 20.18
C LEU A 42 2.86 39.54 21.06
N PRO A 43 3.72 40.12 21.94
CA PRO A 43 4.63 39.34 22.77
C PRO A 43 3.87 38.65 23.92
N MET A 44 3.93 37.32 23.97
CA MET A 44 3.48 36.52 25.12
C MET A 44 4.67 36.12 26.00
N PRO A 45 4.60 36.31 27.33
CA PRO A 45 5.51 35.65 28.26
C PRO A 45 4.92 34.29 28.65
N GLY A 46 5.72 33.22 28.61
CA GLY A 46 5.36 32.00 29.36
C GLY A 46 5.79 30.66 28.76
N ARG A 47 6.98 30.23 29.17
CA ARG A 47 7.35 28.85 29.54
C ARG A 47 7.15 27.75 28.48
N HIS A 48 8.20 27.52 27.70
CA HIS A 48 8.50 26.20 27.15
C HIS A 48 8.87 25.26 28.32
N GLU A 49 7.90 24.55 28.88
CA GLU A 49 8.23 23.32 29.60
C GLU A 49 8.44 22.23 28.56
N ALA A 50 9.72 21.94 28.32
CA ALA A 50 10.16 20.75 27.64
C ALA A 50 9.50 19.53 28.31
N PHE A 51 8.66 18.80 27.59
CA PHE A 51 8.34 17.44 27.97
C PHE A 51 9.59 16.60 27.73
N THR A 52 10.41 16.57 28.78
CA THR A 52 11.57 15.72 28.91
C THR A 52 11.06 14.29 28.84
N ALA A 53 11.47 13.55 27.81
CA ALA A 53 11.15 12.14 27.68
C ALA A 53 11.60 11.38 28.95
N PRO A 54 10.71 10.67 29.67
CA PRO A 54 11.17 9.80 30.71
C PRO A 54 11.55 8.43 30.13
N ALA A 55 12.75 8.01 30.55
CA ALA A 55 13.19 6.64 30.76
C ALA A 55 13.37 5.72 29.54
N LYS A 56 14.65 5.51 29.23
CA LYS A 56 15.25 4.30 28.64
C LYS A 56 14.38 3.07 28.87
N ALA A 57 13.71 2.62 27.82
CA ALA A 57 12.96 1.38 27.81
C ALA A 57 13.88 0.23 28.25
N ALA A 58 13.45 -0.53 29.26
CA ALA A 58 14.03 -1.82 29.56
C ALA A 58 14.01 -2.69 28.29
N PRO A 59 15.00 -3.57 28.07
CA PRO A 59 14.98 -4.46 26.92
C PRO A 59 13.71 -5.31 26.99
N ARG A 60 12.74 -5.01 26.11
CA ARG A 60 11.61 -5.91 25.87
C ARG A 60 12.23 -7.23 25.43
N SER A 61 11.92 -8.32 26.13
CA SER A 61 12.21 -9.67 25.63
C SER A 61 11.78 -9.72 24.16
N PRO A 62 12.57 -10.31 23.26
CA PRO A 62 12.21 -10.40 21.86
C PRO A 62 10.81 -11.04 21.80
N ALA A 63 9.84 -10.28 21.26
CA ALA A 63 8.51 -10.81 21.04
C ALA A 63 8.66 -12.06 20.16
N ALA A 64 7.95 -13.14 20.51
CA ALA A 64 7.92 -14.32 19.67
C ALA A 64 7.54 -13.90 18.23
N PRO A 65 8.15 -14.50 17.20
CA PRO A 65 7.83 -14.14 15.82
C PRO A 65 6.33 -14.35 15.58
N ALA A 66 5.64 -13.32 15.09
CA ALA A 66 4.23 -13.43 14.76
C ALA A 66 4.07 -14.37 13.56
N VAL A 67 3.07 -15.25 13.62
CA VAL A 67 2.76 -16.24 12.59
C VAL A 67 1.32 -16.05 12.13
N PHE A 68 1.08 -15.99 10.83
CA PHE A 68 -0.26 -15.82 10.25
C PHE A 68 -0.64 -17.04 9.43
N ARG A 69 -1.92 -17.38 9.43
CA ARG A 69 -2.48 -18.41 8.56
C ARG A 69 -3.27 -17.73 7.45
N LEU A 70 -2.98 -18.08 6.21
CA LEU A 70 -3.72 -17.63 5.04
C LEU A 70 -4.60 -18.78 4.57
N ILE A 71 -5.92 -18.58 4.54
CA ILE A 71 -6.87 -19.58 4.04
C ILE A 71 -7.39 -19.10 2.69
N PHE A 72 -7.08 -19.84 1.61
CA PHE A 72 -7.44 -19.47 0.24
C PHE A 72 -8.82 -20.00 -0.15
N SER A 73 -9.49 -19.26 -1.02
CA SER A 73 -10.75 -19.67 -1.67
C SER A 73 -10.64 -20.99 -2.45
N THR A 74 -9.42 -21.37 -2.83
CA THR A 74 -9.08 -22.63 -3.50
C THR A 74 -9.09 -23.85 -2.57
N GLY A 75 -9.23 -23.63 -1.25
CA GLY A 75 -9.20 -24.66 -0.21
C GLY A 75 -7.80 -24.92 0.37
N GLU A 76 -6.75 -24.33 -0.22
CA GLU A 76 -5.38 -24.41 0.28
C GLU A 76 -5.18 -23.48 1.48
N ASN A 77 -4.21 -23.81 2.33
CA ASN A 77 -3.81 -22.95 3.44
C ASN A 77 -2.28 -22.84 3.53
N ALA A 78 -1.80 -21.65 3.84
CA ALA A 78 -0.39 -21.35 4.08
C ALA A 78 -0.21 -20.81 5.49
N VAL A 79 0.91 -21.13 6.12
CA VAL A 79 1.33 -20.55 7.40
C VAL A 79 2.62 -19.79 7.15
N VAL A 80 2.61 -18.49 7.45
CA VAL A 80 3.73 -17.58 7.13
C VAL A 80 4.23 -16.90 8.39
N ALA A 81 5.55 -16.74 8.49
CA ALA A 81 6.22 -16.16 9.65
C ALA A 81 7.25 -15.08 9.28
N GLY A 82 7.40 -14.78 7.99
CA GLY A 82 8.30 -13.75 7.48
C GLY A 82 7.78 -13.11 6.18
N PRO A 83 8.65 -12.41 5.43
CA PRO A 83 8.29 -11.83 4.15
C PRO A 83 8.16 -12.88 3.05
N GLY A 84 7.32 -12.60 2.07
CA GLY A 84 7.10 -13.54 0.98
C GLY A 84 6.30 -12.99 -0.19
N LEU A 85 6.05 -13.87 -1.15
CA LEU A 85 5.31 -13.59 -2.37
C LEU A 85 4.10 -14.53 -2.51
N ILE A 86 2.99 -13.97 -2.99
CA ILE A 86 1.79 -14.72 -3.35
C ILE A 86 1.53 -14.55 -4.84
N GLY A 87 1.15 -15.62 -5.53
CA GLY A 87 0.76 -15.57 -6.93
C GLY A 87 0.69 -16.96 -7.56
N ARG A 88 0.28 -17.06 -8.83
CA ARG A 88 0.14 -18.37 -9.50
C ARG A 88 1.48 -19.04 -9.86
N ASN A 89 2.53 -18.24 -10.04
CA ASN A 89 3.90 -18.72 -10.26
C ASN A 89 4.90 -17.65 -9.79
N PRO A 90 5.04 -17.45 -8.46
CA PRO A 90 5.84 -16.34 -7.95
C PRO A 90 7.32 -16.56 -8.27
N VAL A 91 7.97 -15.48 -8.69
CA VAL A 91 9.41 -15.43 -8.98
C VAL A 91 10.05 -14.44 -8.03
N VAL A 92 11.04 -14.91 -7.28
CA VAL A 92 11.91 -14.09 -6.42
C VAL A 92 12.97 -13.44 -7.31
N ARG A 93 13.18 -12.14 -7.18
CA ARG A 93 14.29 -11.46 -7.88
C ARG A 93 15.62 -11.76 -7.18
N GLU A 94 16.73 -11.65 -7.90
CA GLU A 94 18.05 -11.99 -7.35
C GLU A 94 18.47 -11.12 -6.15
N ASP A 95 17.95 -9.89 -6.07
CA ASP A 95 18.16 -8.92 -4.99
C ASP A 95 17.21 -9.10 -3.80
N GLU A 96 16.14 -9.87 -3.98
CA GLU A 96 15.17 -10.20 -2.94
C GLU A 96 15.66 -11.48 -2.26
N GLY A 97 16.03 -11.38 -0.98
CA GLY A 97 16.63 -12.51 -0.23
C GLY A 97 15.70 -13.72 -0.08
N ARG A 98 15.87 -14.48 1.01
CA ARG A 98 14.99 -15.66 1.22
C ARG A 98 13.56 -15.20 1.51
N LEU A 99 12.66 -15.44 0.56
CA LEU A 99 11.23 -15.15 0.65
C LEU A 99 10.42 -16.45 0.76
N GLU A 100 9.34 -16.40 1.54
CA GLU A 100 8.33 -17.45 1.54
C GLU A 100 7.50 -17.39 0.26
N ILE A 101 7.21 -18.54 -0.36
CA ILE A 101 6.49 -18.60 -1.64
C ILE A 101 5.16 -19.30 -1.45
N VAL A 102 4.09 -18.56 -1.66
CA VAL A 102 2.72 -19.07 -1.62
C VAL A 102 2.16 -19.10 -3.03
N ARG A 103 2.00 -20.32 -3.56
CA ARG A 103 1.42 -20.53 -4.88
C ARG A 103 -0.09 -20.60 -4.77
N VAL A 104 -0.79 -19.91 -5.67
CA VAL A 104 -2.25 -19.94 -5.77
C VAL A 104 -2.64 -20.69 -7.04
N VAL A 105 -3.43 -21.76 -6.91
CA VAL A 105 -3.97 -22.47 -8.06
C VAL A 105 -5.12 -21.67 -8.66
N ASP A 106 -4.87 -21.03 -9.80
CA ASP A 106 -5.87 -20.22 -10.49
C ASP A 106 -5.92 -20.52 -12.00
N PRO A 107 -6.72 -21.53 -12.40
CA PRO A 107 -6.84 -21.94 -13.80
C PRO A 107 -7.41 -20.85 -14.72
N GLN A 108 -8.13 -19.88 -14.16
CA GLN A 108 -8.71 -18.76 -14.92
C GLN A 108 -7.70 -17.66 -15.24
N LEU A 109 -6.46 -17.76 -14.70
CA LEU A 109 -5.38 -16.81 -14.93
C LEU A 109 -5.71 -15.37 -14.49
N SER A 110 -6.61 -15.23 -13.52
CA SER A 110 -6.95 -13.97 -12.84
C SER A 110 -5.85 -13.50 -11.88
N VAL A 111 -5.07 -14.41 -11.31
CA VAL A 111 -3.96 -14.12 -10.40
C VAL A 111 -2.68 -13.96 -11.22
N SER A 112 -1.98 -12.84 -11.06
CA SER A 112 -0.64 -12.63 -11.65
C SER A 112 0.37 -13.69 -11.21
N LYS A 113 1.44 -13.88 -12.01
CA LYS A 113 2.55 -14.79 -11.68
C LYS A 113 3.09 -14.50 -10.27
N THR A 114 3.48 -13.25 -10.04
CA THR A 114 3.74 -12.67 -8.72
C THR A 114 2.72 -11.55 -8.51
N HIS A 115 1.75 -11.73 -7.62
CA HIS A 115 0.61 -10.82 -7.43
C HIS A 115 0.81 -9.89 -6.23
N LEU A 116 1.14 -10.46 -5.07
CA LEU A 116 1.39 -9.71 -3.85
C LEU A 116 2.79 -9.99 -3.30
N GLU A 117 3.36 -8.97 -2.69
CA GLU A 117 4.35 -9.10 -1.65
C GLU A 117 3.64 -9.03 -0.30
N PHE A 118 4.14 -9.77 0.68
CA PHE A 118 3.71 -9.63 2.06
C PHE A 118 4.89 -9.63 3.00
N GLY A 119 4.64 -9.20 4.23
CA GLY A 119 5.58 -9.36 5.31
C GLY A 119 4.95 -9.12 6.66
N ILE A 120 5.81 -9.24 7.68
CA ILE A 120 5.45 -9.06 9.07
C ILE A 120 6.41 -8.04 9.65
N GLU A 121 5.86 -6.90 10.08
CA GLU A 121 6.64 -5.82 10.67
C GLU A 121 5.99 -5.42 12.01
N ASN A 122 6.77 -5.38 13.08
CA ASN A 122 6.29 -5.10 14.43
C ASN A 122 5.10 -5.99 14.87
N GLY A 123 5.03 -7.22 14.36
CA GLY A 123 3.96 -8.18 14.63
C GLY A 123 2.67 -7.98 13.82
N MET A 124 2.63 -6.97 12.93
CA MET A 124 1.52 -6.74 12.01
C MET A 124 1.81 -7.31 10.63
N PHE A 125 0.81 -7.97 10.04
CA PHE A 125 0.86 -8.43 8.67
C PHE A 125 0.64 -7.24 7.73
N TRP A 126 1.38 -7.18 6.64
CA TRP A 126 1.15 -6.21 5.59
C TRP A 126 1.22 -6.87 4.23
N VAL A 127 0.54 -6.27 3.25
CA VAL A 127 0.59 -6.68 1.85
C VAL A 127 0.89 -5.49 0.95
N SER A 128 1.47 -5.76 -0.22
CA SER A 128 1.67 -4.78 -1.28
C SER A 128 1.44 -5.42 -2.64
N ASP A 129 0.59 -4.80 -3.47
CA ASP A 129 0.32 -5.26 -4.82
C ASP A 129 1.54 -5.05 -5.73
N ARG A 130 1.97 -6.12 -6.41
CA ARG A 130 3.16 -6.11 -7.27
C ARG A 130 2.84 -5.74 -8.72
N HIS A 131 1.99 -4.72 -8.90
CA HIS A 131 1.49 -4.29 -10.21
C HIS A 131 0.75 -5.43 -10.90
N SER A 132 -0.21 -6.01 -10.18
CA SER A 132 -1.01 -7.11 -10.67
C SER A 132 -1.94 -6.66 -11.81
N GLY A 133 -2.31 -7.59 -12.71
CA GLY A 133 -3.16 -7.25 -13.86
C GLY A 133 -4.62 -6.98 -13.49
N ASN A 134 -5.15 -7.66 -12.46
CA ASN A 134 -6.57 -7.59 -12.07
C ASN A 134 -6.79 -6.88 -10.72
N GLY A 135 -5.73 -6.36 -10.12
CA GLY A 135 -5.80 -5.62 -8.87
C GLY A 135 -5.98 -6.48 -7.61
N THR A 136 -5.87 -5.78 -6.48
CA THR A 136 -6.02 -6.34 -5.14
C THR A 136 -6.99 -5.47 -4.35
N SER A 137 -7.95 -6.09 -3.66
CA SER A 137 -8.85 -5.37 -2.74
C SER A 137 -8.81 -5.98 -1.34
N ILE A 138 -8.94 -5.13 -0.33
CA ILE A 138 -8.83 -5.48 1.09
C ILE A 138 -10.16 -5.17 1.75
N SER A 139 -10.76 -6.16 2.40
CA SER A 139 -12.09 -6.04 2.99
C SER A 139 -12.11 -6.59 4.41
N VAL A 140 -12.55 -5.76 5.36
CA VAL A 140 -12.83 -6.18 6.74
C VAL A 140 -14.33 -6.41 6.87
N SER A 141 -14.74 -7.44 7.60
CA SER A 141 -16.17 -7.73 7.79
C SER A 141 -16.90 -6.53 8.39
N GLY A 142 -17.89 -5.99 7.67
CA GLY A 142 -18.69 -4.85 8.09
C GLY A 142 -18.14 -3.47 7.68
N GLU A 143 -16.99 -3.44 7.00
CA GLU A 143 -16.39 -2.21 6.47
C GLU A 143 -16.46 -2.18 4.94
N GLU A 144 -16.28 -0.98 4.37
CA GLU A 144 -16.13 -0.83 2.93
C GLU A 144 -14.81 -1.45 2.45
N SER A 145 -14.82 -2.05 1.26
CA SER A 145 -13.61 -2.60 0.65
C SER A 145 -12.70 -1.48 0.15
N VAL A 146 -11.41 -1.58 0.45
CA VAL A 146 -10.39 -0.67 -0.03
C VAL A 146 -9.65 -1.32 -1.19
N GLU A 147 -9.52 -0.62 -2.32
CA GLU A 147 -8.66 -1.04 -3.42
C GLU A 147 -7.20 -0.70 -3.10
N ALA A 148 -6.31 -1.68 -3.16
CA ALA A 148 -4.90 -1.49 -2.87
C ALA A 148 -4.17 -0.92 -4.09
N LEU A 149 -3.49 0.21 -3.89
CA LEU A 149 -2.65 0.81 -4.93
C LEU A 149 -1.38 -0.03 -5.13
N PRO A 150 -0.98 -0.32 -6.38
CA PRO A 150 0.27 -1.01 -6.67
C PRO A 150 1.49 -0.36 -6.04
N GLY A 151 2.35 -1.15 -5.39
CA GLY A 151 3.57 -0.71 -4.74
C GLY A 151 3.39 -0.11 -3.34
N GLU A 152 2.16 0.22 -2.93
CA GLU A 152 1.88 0.73 -1.60
C GLU A 152 1.72 -0.41 -0.59
N ARG A 153 2.09 -0.17 0.67
CA ARG A 153 1.95 -1.15 1.76
C ARG A 153 0.70 -0.88 2.58
N TYR A 154 -0.12 -1.91 2.72
CA TYR A 154 -1.33 -1.89 3.51
C TYR A 154 -1.18 -2.81 4.72
N GLY A 155 -1.38 -2.27 5.91
CA GLY A 155 -1.48 -3.06 7.13
C GLY A 155 -2.77 -3.86 7.15
N VAL A 156 -2.67 -5.13 7.53
CA VAL A 156 -3.78 -6.08 7.47
C VAL A 156 -3.96 -6.73 8.84
N ALA A 157 -5.17 -6.57 9.39
CA ALA A 157 -5.55 -7.21 10.63
C ALA A 157 -5.92 -8.68 10.41
N ARG A 158 -5.97 -9.46 11.49
CA ARG A 158 -6.58 -10.80 11.45
C ARG A 158 -8.09 -10.67 11.24
N GLY A 159 -8.67 -11.61 10.51
CA GLY A 159 -10.06 -11.58 10.05
C GLY A 159 -10.29 -10.78 8.78
N THR A 160 -9.25 -10.18 8.19
CA THR A 160 -9.36 -9.45 6.92
C THR A 160 -9.34 -10.41 5.74
N ARG A 161 -10.22 -10.16 4.77
CA ARG A 161 -10.21 -10.83 3.46
C ARG A 161 -9.44 -9.99 2.45
N ILE A 162 -8.57 -10.64 1.70
CA ILE A 162 -7.83 -10.04 0.60
C ILE A 162 -8.24 -10.74 -0.70
N ARG A 163 -8.79 -9.99 -1.64
CA ARG A 163 -9.09 -10.46 -3.00
C ARG A 163 -7.91 -10.15 -3.91
N ILE A 164 -7.53 -11.12 -4.73
CA ILE A 164 -6.45 -11.05 -5.73
C ILE A 164 -6.99 -11.57 -7.07
N GLY A 165 -7.32 -10.67 -7.99
CA GLY A 165 -8.13 -11.03 -9.16
C GLY A 165 -9.48 -11.64 -8.72
N GLU A 166 -9.80 -12.84 -9.20
CA GLU A 166 -11.05 -13.54 -8.86
C GLU A 166 -10.92 -14.51 -7.66
N GLN A 167 -9.71 -14.68 -7.12
CA GLN A 167 -9.46 -15.48 -5.93
C GLN A 167 -9.40 -14.59 -4.68
N TYR A 168 -9.51 -15.19 -3.51
CA TYR A 168 -9.31 -14.47 -2.24
C TYR A 168 -8.65 -15.37 -1.19
N PHE A 169 -8.14 -14.74 -0.14
CA PHE A 169 -7.76 -15.44 1.07
C PHE A 169 -8.10 -14.63 2.32
N ASP A 170 -8.36 -15.34 3.41
CA ASP A 170 -8.60 -14.76 4.72
C ASP A 170 -7.32 -14.85 5.56
N VAL A 171 -6.97 -13.76 6.23
CA VAL A 171 -5.79 -13.65 7.11
C VAL A 171 -6.20 -13.98 8.53
N LEU A 172 -5.67 -15.07 9.11
CA LEU A 172 -6.02 -15.55 10.44
C LEU A 172 -4.88 -15.54 11.43
#